data_AF-A0A5D0RC53-F1
#
_entry.id   AF-A0A5D0RC53-F1
#
_cell.length_a   1.000
_cell.length_b   1.000
_cell.length_c   1.000
_cell.angle_alpha   90.00
_cell.angle_beta   90.00
_cell.angle_gamma   90.00
#
_symmetry.space_group_name_H-M   'P 1'
#
loop_
_entity.id
_entity.type
_entity.pdbx_description
1 polymer ?
#
loop_
_entity_poly.entity_id
_entity_poly.type
_entity_poly.pdbx_seq_one_letter_code
_entity_poly.pdbx_strand_id
1 'polypeptide(L)'
;MFGKKNASTQEIDKEQLELFKTAQKRIKQKKRLYAHFVVFLIGSVFLILANTVFKIGLDFKPFGVNWFVYAIAIWLFLFIYHVINVFITSKLLSKKWEEKQLNLIVAKQKERIAQLETQVENDMSFPEKKALKAAAKKTDITMIVAAGENNSIGKNNQMIWNLKDDFKRFKSLTSGHHIIMGRKTYESLDKPLPNRTNVVITRQPNYQVPDGVIVVNSLEDALDAARADKQPFIIGGGEIYKQGLNFADKLEITRVHAEFDGDTFFPEIDMTNWKEVTRTEHSKDENHAYNFSYITYIRS
;
A
#
# COMPACT_ATOMS: atom_id res chain seq x y z
N MET A 1 0.30 30.08 -15.45
CA MET A 1 -0.89 29.22 -15.35
C MET A 1 -0.49 27.80 -15.69
N PHE A 2 -0.28 26.94 -14.69
CA PHE A 2 0.03 25.52 -14.94
C PHE A 2 -1.20 24.69 -14.58
N GLY A 3 -1.84 24.12 -15.61
CA GLY A 3 -3.00 23.26 -15.47
C GLY A 3 -2.66 22.01 -14.66
N LYS A 4 -3.53 21.65 -13.72
CA LYS A 4 -3.43 20.40 -12.97
C LYS A 4 -3.67 19.25 -13.93
N LYS A 5 -2.62 18.47 -14.22
CA LYS A 5 -2.77 17.17 -14.87
C LYS A 5 -3.62 16.30 -13.94
N ASN A 6 -4.77 15.87 -14.44
CA ASN A 6 -5.68 14.90 -13.83
C ASN A 6 -4.98 13.55 -13.59
N ALA A 7 -5.43 12.81 -12.56
CA ALA A 7 -4.81 11.56 -12.12
C ALA A 7 -4.73 10.49 -13.23
N SER A 8 -5.71 10.44 -14.13
CA SER A 8 -5.67 9.59 -15.32
C SER A 8 -4.51 9.94 -16.26
N THR A 9 -4.22 11.22 -16.47
CA THR A 9 -3.06 11.67 -17.27
C THR A 9 -1.74 11.38 -16.57
N GLN A 10 -1.68 11.44 -15.23
CA GLN A 10 -0.47 11.06 -14.48
C GLN A 10 -0.22 9.55 -14.50
N GLU A 11 -1.28 8.73 -14.47
CA GLU A 11 -1.18 7.28 -14.57
C GLU A 11 -0.76 6.86 -15.99
N ILE A 12 -1.33 7.49 -17.02
CA ILE A 12 -0.89 7.37 -18.41
C ILE A 12 0.58 7.81 -18.56
N ASP A 13 0.99 8.93 -17.94
CA ASP A 13 2.37 9.41 -17.97
C ASP A 13 3.35 8.43 -17.29
N LYS A 14 2.95 7.75 -16.20
CA LYS A 14 3.75 6.71 -15.53
C LYS A 14 3.90 5.46 -16.38
N GLU A 15 2.81 4.98 -16.99
CA GLU A 15 2.84 3.83 -17.89
C GLU A 15 3.72 4.12 -19.12
N GLN A 16 3.57 5.30 -19.72
CA GLN A 16 4.42 5.76 -20.82
C GLN A 16 5.91 5.82 -20.42
N LEU A 17 6.23 6.29 -19.21
CA LEU A 17 7.59 6.31 -18.69
C LEU A 17 8.17 4.90 -18.52
N GLU A 18 7.37 3.93 -18.04
CA GLU A 18 7.80 2.55 -17.91
C GLU A 18 8.01 1.87 -19.28
N LEU A 19 7.12 2.13 -20.24
CA LEU A 19 7.26 1.69 -21.63
C LEU A 19 8.54 2.25 -22.24
N PHE A 20 8.83 3.52 -22.01
CA PHE A 20 10.05 4.18 -22.48
C PHE A 20 11.30 3.58 -21.85
N LYS A 21 11.33 3.39 -20.51
CA LYS A 21 12.46 2.74 -19.81
C LYS A 21 12.70 1.31 -20.32
N THR A 22 11.63 0.55 -20.55
CA THR A 22 11.69 -0.80 -21.09
C THR A 22 12.24 -0.81 -22.51
N ALA A 23 11.76 0.11 -23.37
CA ALA A 23 12.26 0.29 -24.73
C ALA A 23 13.74 0.67 -24.75
N GLN A 24 14.18 1.60 -23.90
CA GLN A 24 15.59 1.99 -23.78
C GLN A 24 16.48 0.81 -23.35
N LYS A 25 16.04 0.02 -22.36
CA LYS A 25 16.76 -1.19 -21.91
C LYS A 25 16.91 -2.19 -23.05
N ARG A 26 15.85 -2.39 -23.86
CA ARG A 26 15.87 -3.26 -25.05
C ARG A 26 16.83 -2.76 -26.12
N ILE A 27 16.82 -1.46 -26.41
CA ILE A 27 17.75 -0.84 -27.37
C ILE A 27 19.20 -1.05 -26.90
N LYS A 28 19.48 -0.84 -25.61
CA LYS A 28 20.82 -1.06 -25.04
C LYS A 28 21.28 -2.51 -25.15
N GLN A 29 20.40 -3.48 -24.85
CA GLN A 29 20.71 -4.91 -25.00
C GLN A 29 21.02 -5.29 -26.45
N LYS A 30 20.22 -4.82 -27.42
CA LYS A 30 20.47 -5.06 -28.85
C LYS A 30 21.77 -4.40 -29.35
N LYS A 31 22.05 -3.17 -28.92
CA LYS A 31 23.32 -2.49 -29.22
C LYS A 31 24.53 -3.25 -28.67
N ARG A 32 24.44 -3.79 -27.44
CA ARG A 32 25.51 -4.61 -26.86
C ARG A 32 25.74 -5.91 -27.64
N LEU A 33 24.67 -6.56 -28.10
CA LEU A 33 24.77 -7.74 -28.95
C LEU A 33 25.45 -7.42 -30.28
N TYR A 34 25.07 -6.32 -30.92
CA TYR A 34 25.70 -5.88 -32.17
C TYR A 34 27.19 -5.54 -31.97
N ALA A 35 27.54 -4.86 -30.88
CA ALA A 35 28.94 -4.62 -30.54
C ALA A 35 29.72 -5.92 -30.34
N HIS A 36 29.15 -6.90 -29.61
CA HIS A 36 29.78 -8.22 -29.44
C HIS A 36 29.97 -8.95 -30.78
N PHE A 37 29.00 -8.85 -31.69
CA PHE A 37 29.11 -9.42 -33.05
C PHE A 37 30.26 -8.80 -33.84
N VAL A 38 30.38 -7.47 -33.84
CA VAL A 38 31.47 -6.77 -34.54
C VAL A 38 32.83 -7.15 -33.96
N VAL A 39 32.96 -7.18 -32.63
CA VAL A 39 34.22 -7.58 -31.97
C VAL A 39 34.55 -9.05 -32.27
N PHE A 40 33.56 -9.95 -32.29
CA PHE A 40 33.75 -11.35 -32.67
C PHE A 40 34.27 -11.48 -34.11
N LEU A 41 33.72 -10.71 -35.06
CA LEU A 41 34.11 -10.76 -36.47
C LEU A 41 35.54 -10.26 -36.66
N ILE A 42 35.86 -9.08 -36.11
CA ILE A 42 37.21 -8.51 -36.17
C ILE A 42 38.22 -9.42 -35.46
N GLY A 43 37.87 -9.91 -34.27
CA GLY A 43 38.73 -10.79 -33.49
C GLY A 43 38.97 -12.15 -34.16
N SER A 44 37.96 -12.72 -34.82
CA SER A 44 38.12 -13.97 -35.59
C SER A 44 39.08 -13.79 -36.77
N VAL A 45 38.94 -12.69 -37.52
CA VAL A 45 39.86 -12.34 -38.61
C VAL A 45 41.29 -12.16 -38.07
N PHE A 46 41.44 -11.47 -36.94
CA PHE A 46 42.74 -11.27 -36.30
C PHE A 46 43.38 -12.59 -35.86
N LEU A 47 42.63 -13.49 -35.23
CA LEU A 47 43.12 -14.80 -34.80
C LEU A 47 43.59 -15.66 -35.99
N ILE A 48 42.88 -15.60 -37.11
CA ILE A 48 43.29 -16.26 -38.36
C ILE A 48 44.60 -15.66 -38.87
N LEU A 49 44.71 -14.34 -38.97
CA LEU A 49 45.92 -13.64 -39.43
C LEU A 49 47.12 -13.87 -38.50
N ALA A 50 46.91 -13.91 -37.18
CA ALA A 50 47.95 -14.22 -36.20
C ALA A 50 48.59 -15.58 -36.46
N ASN A 51 47.78 -16.58 -36.79
CA ASN A 51 48.28 -17.91 -37.14
C ASN A 51 48.88 -17.96 -38.56
N THR A 52 48.23 -17.37 -39.56
CA THR A 52 48.62 -17.53 -40.97
C THR A 52 49.76 -16.62 -41.42
N VAL A 53 49.74 -15.34 -41.01
CA VAL A 53 50.72 -14.32 -41.43
C VAL A 53 51.86 -14.25 -40.42
N PHE A 54 51.53 -14.13 -39.14
CA PHE A 54 52.52 -13.95 -38.08
C PHE A 54 53.09 -15.27 -37.54
N LYS A 55 52.62 -16.41 -38.05
CA LYS A 55 53.09 -17.76 -37.68
C LYS A 55 52.99 -18.07 -36.18
N ILE A 56 52.08 -17.41 -35.46
CA ILE A 56 51.90 -17.59 -34.02
C ILE A 56 51.19 -18.92 -33.74
N GLY A 57 51.82 -19.78 -32.93
CA GLY A 57 51.21 -21.03 -32.46
C GLY A 57 51.09 -22.14 -33.50
N LEU A 58 51.90 -22.13 -34.56
CA LEU A 58 51.87 -23.15 -35.63
C LEU A 58 52.06 -24.59 -35.12
N ASP A 59 52.87 -24.77 -34.08
CA ASP A 59 53.17 -26.09 -33.51
C ASP A 59 52.11 -26.56 -32.49
N PHE A 60 51.23 -25.64 -32.06
CA PHE A 60 50.18 -25.95 -31.09
C PHE A 60 48.89 -26.34 -31.83
N LYS A 61 48.76 -27.64 -32.11
CA LYS A 61 47.61 -28.24 -32.80
C LYS A 61 46.92 -29.30 -31.93
N PRO A 62 46.14 -28.90 -30.92
CA PRO A 62 45.35 -29.86 -30.15
C PRO A 62 44.46 -30.67 -31.10
N PHE A 63 44.53 -32.00 -31.00
CA PHE A 63 43.79 -32.95 -31.84
C PHE A 63 43.95 -32.75 -33.35
N GLY A 64 45.12 -32.23 -33.79
CA GLY A 64 45.43 -32.03 -35.22
C GLY A 64 44.79 -30.79 -35.84
N VAL A 65 44.08 -29.96 -35.07
CA VAL A 65 43.43 -28.73 -35.54
C VAL A 65 44.17 -27.51 -34.98
N ASN A 66 44.31 -26.46 -35.79
CA ASN A 66 44.99 -25.23 -35.37
C ASN A 66 44.30 -24.59 -34.15
N TRP A 67 45.09 -24.10 -33.19
CA TRP A 67 44.60 -23.52 -31.94
C TRP A 67 43.55 -22.41 -32.12
N PHE A 68 43.68 -21.58 -33.16
CA PHE A 68 42.75 -20.47 -33.40
C PHE A 68 41.32 -20.95 -33.70
N VAL A 69 41.15 -22.17 -34.23
CA VAL A 69 39.83 -22.76 -34.49
C VAL A 69 39.09 -23.00 -33.18
N TYR A 70 39.78 -23.52 -32.16
CA TYR A 70 39.21 -23.69 -30.82
C TYR A 70 38.90 -22.35 -30.14
N ALA A 71 39.79 -21.36 -30.30
CA ALA A 71 39.56 -20.02 -29.77
C ALA A 71 38.30 -19.38 -30.38
N ILE A 72 38.13 -19.49 -31.71
CA ILE A 72 36.92 -19.03 -32.41
C ILE A 72 35.70 -19.83 -31.97
N ALA A 73 35.80 -21.15 -31.79
CA ALA A 73 34.68 -21.99 -31.37
C ALA A 73 34.17 -21.65 -29.96
N ILE A 74 35.08 -21.47 -28.99
CA ILE A 74 34.75 -21.05 -27.62
C ILE A 74 34.11 -19.66 -27.64
N TRP A 75 34.66 -18.74 -28.43
CA TRP A 75 34.11 -17.39 -28.52
C TRP A 75 32.74 -17.36 -29.21
N LEU A 76 32.54 -18.18 -30.24
CA LEU A 76 31.25 -18.37 -30.91
C LEU A 76 30.20 -18.91 -29.93
N PHE A 77 30.57 -19.84 -29.05
CA PHE A 77 29.68 -20.32 -28.00
C PHE A 77 29.22 -19.20 -27.06
N LEU A 78 30.14 -18.34 -26.60
CA LEU A 78 29.80 -17.17 -25.78
C LEU A 78 28.91 -16.17 -26.53
N PHE A 79 29.14 -15.99 -27.83
CA PHE A 79 28.29 -15.17 -28.67
C PHE A 79 26.88 -15.73 -28.79
N ILE A 80 26.73 -17.04 -29.07
CA ILE A 80 25.44 -17.74 -29.13
C ILE A 80 24.69 -17.63 -27.80
N TYR A 81 25.36 -17.84 -26.68
CA TYR A 81 24.77 -17.63 -25.36
C TYR A 81 24.25 -16.20 -25.18
N HIS A 82 25.02 -15.19 -25.62
CA HIS A 82 24.58 -13.80 -25.57
C HIS A 82 23.36 -13.52 -26.46
N VAL A 83 23.30 -14.11 -27.66
CA VAL A 83 22.12 -14.04 -28.56
C VAL A 83 20.88 -14.62 -27.88
N ILE A 84 20.99 -15.84 -27.35
CA ILE A 84 19.91 -16.53 -26.63
C ILE A 84 19.42 -15.68 -25.45
N ASN A 85 20.34 -15.11 -24.67
CA ASN A 85 19.96 -14.30 -23.52
C ASN A 85 19.25 -12.98 -23.91
N VAL A 86 19.64 -12.38 -25.04
CA VAL A 86 19.02 -11.14 -25.52
C VAL A 86 17.66 -11.39 -26.17
N PHE A 87 17.46 -12.51 -26.85
CA PHE A 87 16.23 -12.77 -27.62
C PHE A 87 15.24 -13.76 -26.98
N ILE A 88 15.69 -14.74 -26.21
CA ILE A 88 14.85 -15.82 -25.66
C ILE A 88 14.42 -15.49 -24.23
N THR A 89 15.34 -15.41 -23.26
CA THR A 89 15.01 -15.13 -21.84
C THR A 89 14.28 -13.81 -21.68
N SER A 90 14.68 -12.78 -22.41
CA SER A 90 14.02 -11.48 -22.34
C SER A 90 12.58 -11.48 -22.91
N LYS A 91 12.25 -12.38 -23.84
CA LYS A 91 10.91 -12.50 -24.43
C LYS A 91 9.98 -13.32 -23.52
N LEU A 92 10.52 -14.37 -22.89
CA LEU A 92 9.81 -15.27 -21.99
C LEU A 92 9.53 -14.65 -20.60
N LEU A 93 10.47 -13.86 -20.05
CA LEU A 93 10.33 -13.11 -18.78
C LEU A 93 9.97 -11.63 -19.02
N SER A 94 9.16 -11.34 -20.03
CA SER A 94 8.70 -9.97 -20.24
C SER A 94 7.55 -9.65 -19.27
N LYS A 95 7.55 -8.43 -18.70
CA LYS A 95 6.48 -7.93 -17.82
C LYS A 95 5.08 -8.10 -18.43
N LYS A 96 4.96 -7.98 -19.75
CA LYS A 96 3.71 -8.24 -20.49
C LYS A 96 3.22 -9.69 -20.43
N TRP A 97 4.13 -10.67 -20.41
CA TRP A 97 3.77 -12.07 -20.26
C TRP A 97 3.29 -12.34 -18.83
N GLU A 98 3.97 -11.76 -17.84
CA GLU A 98 3.61 -11.84 -16.42
C GLU A 98 2.24 -11.21 -16.14
N GLU A 99 1.99 -9.99 -16.63
CA GLU A 99 0.69 -9.31 -16.56
C GLU A 99 -0.42 -10.14 -17.23
N LYS A 100 -0.14 -10.73 -18.40
CA LYS A 100 -1.10 -11.60 -19.09
C LYS A 100 -1.43 -12.84 -18.27
N GLN A 101 -0.44 -13.50 -17.66
CA GLN A 101 -0.67 -14.66 -16.80
C GLN A 101 -1.42 -14.28 -15.53
N LEU A 102 -1.06 -13.17 -14.89
CA LEU A 102 -1.75 -12.67 -13.70
C LEU A 102 -3.22 -12.37 -14.00
N ASN A 103 -3.51 -11.67 -15.10
CA ASN A 103 -4.88 -11.37 -15.52
C ASN A 103 -5.69 -12.64 -15.79
N LEU A 104 -5.09 -13.67 -16.40
CA LEU A 104 -5.73 -14.96 -16.62
C LEU A 104 -6.03 -15.69 -15.30
N ILE A 105 -5.11 -15.65 -14.34
CA ILE A 105 -5.30 -16.26 -13.01
C ILE A 105 -6.41 -15.54 -12.25
N VAL A 106 -6.39 -14.20 -12.23
CA VAL A 106 -7.44 -13.40 -11.58
C VAL A 106 -8.80 -13.64 -12.23
N ALA A 107 -8.86 -13.73 -13.57
CA ALA A 107 -10.10 -14.03 -14.27
C ALA A 107 -10.66 -15.41 -13.89
N LYS A 108 -9.81 -16.45 -13.86
CA LYS A 108 -10.20 -17.80 -13.41
C LYS A 108 -10.64 -17.82 -11.95
N GLN A 109 -9.98 -17.06 -11.08
CA GLN A 109 -10.38 -16.94 -9.68
C GLN A 109 -11.74 -16.25 -9.56
N LYS A 110 -12.00 -15.17 -10.30
CA LYS A 110 -13.31 -14.49 -10.33
C LYS A 110 -14.41 -15.43 -10.80
N GLU A 111 -14.15 -16.21 -11.83
CA GLU A 111 -15.11 -17.21 -12.33
C GLU A 111 -15.39 -18.30 -11.28
N ARG A 112 -14.33 -18.80 -10.61
CA ARG A 112 -14.49 -19.78 -9.53
C ARG A 112 -15.25 -19.22 -8.33
N ILE A 113 -15.00 -17.96 -7.96
CA ILE A 113 -15.72 -17.26 -6.90
C ILE A 113 -17.20 -17.13 -7.29
N ALA A 114 -17.51 -16.68 -8.52
CA ALA A 114 -18.89 -16.58 -8.99
C ALA A 114 -19.62 -17.93 -9.00
N GLN A 115 -18.93 -19.01 -9.38
CA GLN A 115 -19.50 -20.37 -9.32
C GLN A 115 -19.79 -20.81 -7.89
N LEU A 116 -18.87 -20.54 -6.96
CA LEU A 116 -19.06 -20.85 -5.54
C LEU A 116 -20.18 -20.00 -4.94
N GLU A 117 -20.29 -18.73 -5.31
CA GLU A 117 -21.39 -17.85 -4.90
C GLU A 117 -22.74 -18.38 -5.40
N THR A 118 -22.85 -18.77 -6.67
CA THR A 118 -24.07 -19.37 -7.22
C THR A 118 -24.40 -20.70 -6.56
N GLN A 119 -23.41 -21.54 -6.29
CA GLN A 119 -23.60 -22.82 -5.61
C GLN A 119 -24.09 -22.60 -4.17
N VAL A 120 -23.45 -21.70 -3.43
CA VAL A 120 -23.87 -21.31 -2.08
C VAL A 120 -25.28 -20.68 -2.09
N GLU A 121 -25.61 -19.89 -3.11
CA GLU A 121 -26.95 -19.30 -3.26
C GLU A 121 -28.03 -20.36 -3.53
N ASN A 122 -27.70 -21.42 -4.25
CA ASN A 122 -28.62 -22.53 -4.53
C ASN A 122 -28.77 -23.48 -3.33
N ASP A 123 -27.71 -23.65 -2.53
CA ASP A 123 -27.69 -24.56 -1.38
C ASP A 123 -28.29 -23.93 -0.10
N MET A 124 -28.52 -22.61 -0.06
CA MET A 124 -28.99 -21.88 1.12
C MET A 124 -30.49 -21.55 1.12
N SER A 125 -31.13 -21.66 2.30
CA SER A 125 -32.54 -21.34 2.52
C SER A 125 -32.81 -19.82 2.59
N PHE A 126 -34.05 -19.40 2.26
CA PHE A 126 -34.48 -17.99 2.26
C PHE A 126 -34.22 -17.22 3.59
N PRO A 127 -34.34 -17.85 4.79
CA PRO A 127 -33.94 -17.24 6.06
C PRO A 127 -32.43 -16.95 6.16
N GLU A 128 -31.59 -17.88 5.71
CA GLU A 128 -30.13 -17.75 5.76
C GLU A 128 -29.64 -16.67 4.77
N LYS A 129 -30.27 -16.53 3.61
CA LYS A 129 -29.98 -15.47 2.63
C LYS A 129 -30.15 -14.05 3.21
N LYS A 130 -31.16 -13.84 4.06
CA LYS A 130 -31.42 -12.53 4.70
C LYS A 130 -30.41 -12.24 5.81
N ALA A 131 -30.05 -13.25 6.60
CA ALA A 131 -29.05 -13.11 7.66
C ALA A 131 -27.63 -12.89 7.12
N LEU A 132 -27.23 -13.60 6.06
CA LEU A 132 -25.91 -13.46 5.44
C LEU A 132 -25.76 -12.16 4.63
N LYS A 133 -26.80 -11.68 3.94
CA LYS A 133 -26.75 -10.35 3.29
C LYS A 133 -26.68 -9.19 4.29
N ALA A 134 -27.23 -9.36 5.50
CA ALA A 134 -27.07 -8.39 6.58
C ALA A 134 -25.67 -8.45 7.23
N ALA A 135 -25.08 -9.65 7.34
CA ALA A 135 -23.77 -9.86 7.95
C ALA A 135 -22.58 -9.58 7.00
N ALA A 136 -22.73 -9.81 5.69
CA ALA A 136 -21.65 -9.63 4.70
C ALA A 136 -21.44 -8.17 4.26
N LYS A 137 -22.20 -7.22 4.82
CA LYS A 137 -22.18 -5.80 4.42
C LYS A 137 -22.22 -4.84 5.61
N LYS A 138 -21.63 -5.22 6.74
CA LYS A 138 -21.44 -4.27 7.85
C LYS A 138 -19.96 -4.00 8.08
N THR A 139 -19.53 -2.84 7.59
CA THR A 139 -18.32 -2.17 8.07
C THR A 139 -18.60 -1.73 9.51
N ASP A 140 -17.85 -2.24 10.48
CA ASP A 140 -18.02 -1.87 11.89
C ASP A 140 -17.19 -0.62 12.18
N ILE A 141 -17.83 0.54 12.09
CA ILE A 141 -17.16 1.84 12.22
C ILE A 141 -16.81 2.06 13.70
N THR A 142 -15.52 2.22 14.00
CA THR A 142 -15.06 2.43 15.37
C THR A 142 -14.59 3.87 15.56
N MET A 143 -15.09 4.57 16.58
CA MET A 143 -14.49 5.84 17.02
C MET A 143 -13.50 5.54 18.14
N ILE A 144 -12.28 6.07 18.04
CA ILE A 144 -11.26 5.90 19.07
C ILE A 144 -10.76 7.26 19.54
N VAL A 145 -10.77 7.51 20.84
CA VAL A 145 -10.46 8.81 21.42
C VAL A 145 -9.88 8.68 22.82
N ALA A 146 -8.96 9.57 23.20
CA ALA A 146 -8.64 9.84 24.58
C ALA A 146 -9.29 11.16 25.00
N ALA A 147 -10.00 11.17 26.14
CA ALA A 147 -10.73 12.34 26.62
C ALA A 147 -10.59 12.48 28.15
N GLY A 148 -10.45 13.72 28.64
CA GLY A 148 -10.49 14.04 30.07
C GLY A 148 -11.90 13.90 30.63
N GLU A 149 -12.08 14.04 31.95
CA GLU A 149 -13.38 13.86 32.62
C GLU A 149 -14.46 14.81 32.05
N ASN A 150 -14.04 16.04 31.71
CA ASN A 150 -14.88 17.07 31.08
C ASN A 150 -15.00 16.94 29.55
N ASN A 151 -14.71 15.76 28.97
CA ASN A 151 -14.66 15.48 27.52
C ASN A 151 -13.66 16.33 26.72
N SER A 152 -12.74 17.06 27.37
CA SER A 152 -11.65 17.74 26.66
C SER A 152 -10.75 16.73 25.94
N ILE A 153 -10.32 17.03 24.72
CA ILE A 153 -9.45 16.15 23.91
C ILE A 153 -8.19 16.83 23.37
N GLY A 154 -8.14 18.16 23.42
CA GLY A 154 -7.02 18.93 22.90
C GLY A 154 -7.15 20.42 23.18
N LYS A 155 -6.01 21.11 23.09
CA LYS A 155 -5.90 22.56 23.17
C LYS A 155 -4.92 23.04 22.12
N ASN A 156 -5.23 24.10 21.38
CA ASN A 156 -4.35 24.68 20.36
C ASN A 156 -3.85 23.64 19.32
N ASN A 157 -4.70 22.70 18.92
CA ASN A 157 -4.37 21.55 18.05
C ASN A 157 -3.28 20.61 18.61
N GLN A 158 -3.06 20.58 19.93
CA GLN A 158 -2.14 19.65 20.58
C GLN A 158 -2.87 18.80 21.63
N MET A 159 -2.34 17.60 21.89
CA MET A 159 -2.80 16.78 23.01
C MET A 159 -2.32 17.37 24.34
N ILE A 160 -3.20 17.35 25.34
CA ILE A 160 -2.97 17.99 26.65
C ILE A 160 -2.17 17.08 27.60
N TRP A 161 -2.01 15.80 27.26
CA TRP A 161 -1.31 14.81 28.06
C TRP A 161 -0.44 13.89 27.19
N ASN A 162 0.47 13.19 27.85
CA ASN A 162 1.28 12.13 27.25
C ASN A 162 0.99 10.80 27.95
N LEU A 163 0.23 9.93 27.30
CA LEU A 163 -0.13 8.60 27.80
C LEU A 163 0.49 7.54 26.91
N LYS A 164 1.70 7.11 27.24
CA LYS A 164 2.48 6.17 26.40
C LYS A 164 1.71 4.88 26.11
N ASP A 165 1.00 4.33 27.08
CA ASP A 165 0.24 3.09 26.88
C ASP A 165 -1.02 3.31 26.03
N ASP A 166 -1.67 4.47 26.11
CA ASP A 166 -2.74 4.83 25.18
C ASP A 166 -2.23 4.93 23.74
N PHE A 167 -1.05 5.53 23.51
CA PHE A 167 -0.44 5.55 22.18
C PHE A 167 -0.15 4.14 21.64
N LYS A 168 0.32 3.22 22.49
CA LYS A 168 0.54 1.81 22.11
C LYS A 168 -0.80 1.14 21.75
N ARG A 169 -1.83 1.35 22.56
CA ARG A 169 -3.19 0.85 22.32
C ARG A 169 -3.76 1.38 21.00
N PHE A 170 -3.74 2.69 20.80
CA PHE A 170 -4.16 3.34 19.57
C PHE A 170 -3.44 2.77 18.34
N LYS A 171 -2.11 2.63 18.41
CA LYS A 171 -1.33 2.02 17.32
C LYS A 171 -1.73 0.57 17.08
N SER A 172 -1.92 -0.22 18.14
CA SER A 172 -2.30 -1.64 18.05
C SER A 172 -3.66 -1.82 17.41
N LEU A 173 -4.66 -1.01 17.81
CA LEU A 173 -6.03 -1.12 17.33
C LEU A 173 -6.18 -0.63 15.89
N THR A 174 -5.48 0.45 15.53
CA THR A 174 -5.67 1.10 14.22
C THR A 174 -4.77 0.56 13.11
N SER A 175 -3.73 -0.22 13.43
CA SER A 175 -2.77 -0.71 12.43
C SER A 175 -3.44 -1.63 11.40
N GLY A 176 -3.15 -1.40 10.12
CA GLY A 176 -3.74 -2.14 9.00
C GLY A 176 -5.09 -1.59 8.53
N HIS A 177 -5.65 -0.61 9.24
CA HIS A 177 -6.97 -0.04 8.96
C HIS A 177 -6.91 1.38 8.40
N HIS A 178 -8.05 1.84 7.91
CA HIS A 178 -8.30 3.23 7.55
C HIS A 178 -8.50 4.05 8.80
N ILE A 179 -7.82 5.18 8.87
CA ILE A 179 -7.99 6.18 9.93
C ILE A 179 -8.54 7.46 9.31
N ILE A 180 -9.70 7.88 9.79
CA ILE A 180 -10.47 9.01 9.28
C ILE A 180 -10.29 10.17 10.25
N MET A 181 -9.81 11.29 9.74
CA MET A 181 -9.54 12.46 10.55
C MET A 181 -9.83 13.77 9.82
N GLY A 182 -10.04 14.83 10.59
CA GLY A 182 -10.15 16.19 10.06
C GLY A 182 -8.77 16.79 9.76
N ARG A 183 -8.74 17.77 8.87
CA ARG A 183 -7.51 18.49 8.48
C ARG A 183 -6.65 18.94 9.66
N LYS A 184 -7.23 19.59 10.67
CA LYS A 184 -6.47 20.10 11.84
C LYS A 184 -5.81 18.99 12.64
N THR A 185 -6.48 17.85 12.79
CA THR A 185 -5.91 16.67 13.46
C THR A 185 -4.76 16.11 12.65
N TYR A 186 -4.91 16.01 11.33
CA TYR A 186 -3.83 15.60 10.45
C TYR A 186 -2.62 16.54 10.50
N GLU A 187 -2.84 17.86 10.53
CA GLU A 187 -1.78 18.88 10.62
C GLU A 187 -1.04 18.86 11.97
N SER A 188 -1.65 18.29 13.02
CA SER A 188 -0.98 18.11 14.31
C SER A 188 -0.02 16.91 14.34
N LEU A 189 -0.08 16.04 13.31
CA LEU A 189 0.83 14.90 13.18
C LEU A 189 2.11 15.33 12.48
N ASP A 190 3.26 14.89 12.97
CA ASP A 190 4.55 15.13 12.30
C ASP A 190 4.61 14.53 10.89
N LYS A 191 3.90 13.41 10.69
CA LYS A 191 3.84 12.66 9.43
C LYS A 191 2.60 11.75 9.39
N PRO A 192 2.18 11.29 8.19
CA PRO A 192 1.17 10.25 8.08
C PRO A 192 1.51 9.05 8.94
N LEU A 193 0.49 8.52 9.61
CA LEU A 193 0.65 7.41 10.51
C LEU A 193 0.97 6.13 9.70
N PRO A 194 2.13 5.48 9.91
CA PRO A 194 2.55 4.35 9.09
C PRO A 194 1.67 3.13 9.31
N ASN A 195 1.65 2.24 8.32
CA ASN A 195 0.85 1.01 8.29
C ASN A 195 -0.67 1.25 8.42
N ARG A 196 -1.14 2.43 8.04
CA ARG A 196 -2.54 2.86 8.08
C ARG A 196 -2.87 3.64 6.83
N THR A 197 -4.08 3.46 6.32
CA THR A 197 -4.59 4.32 5.24
C THR A 197 -5.11 5.60 5.88
N ASN A 198 -4.43 6.72 5.66
CA ASN A 198 -4.80 8.00 6.26
C ASN A 198 -5.86 8.66 5.37
N VAL A 199 -7.04 8.96 5.92
CA VAL A 199 -8.15 9.62 5.21
C VAL A 199 -8.41 10.97 5.88
N VAL A 200 -8.20 12.06 5.13
CA VAL A 200 -8.26 13.43 5.63
C VAL A 200 -9.47 14.15 5.05
N ILE A 201 -10.36 14.60 5.92
CA ILE A 201 -11.55 15.38 5.57
C ILE A 201 -11.21 16.86 5.60
N THR A 202 -11.41 17.56 4.48
CA THR A 202 -11.18 18.99 4.37
C THR A 202 -12.11 19.64 3.35
N ARG A 203 -12.58 20.85 3.66
CA ARG A 203 -13.29 21.72 2.70
C ARG A 203 -12.34 22.57 1.86
N GLN A 204 -11.05 22.57 2.21
CA GLN A 204 -10.06 23.37 1.50
C GLN A 204 -9.83 22.75 0.12
N PRO A 205 -10.14 23.48 -0.96
CA PRO A 205 -9.88 22.96 -2.29
C PRO A 205 -8.36 22.80 -2.46
N ASN A 206 -7.96 21.73 -3.13
CA ASN A 206 -6.56 21.52 -3.51
C ASN A 206 -5.58 21.38 -2.33
N TYR A 207 -6.07 20.92 -1.17
CA TYR A 207 -5.24 20.62 -0.02
C TYR A 207 -4.18 19.56 -0.38
N GLN A 208 -2.91 19.89 -0.13
CA GLN A 208 -1.78 19.05 -0.53
C GLN A 208 -1.41 18.11 0.61
N VAL A 209 -1.29 16.83 0.30
CA VAL A 209 -0.82 15.80 1.21
C VAL A 209 0.23 14.94 0.49
N PRO A 210 1.13 14.27 1.23
CA PRO A 210 2.03 13.28 0.64
C PRO A 210 1.27 12.13 -0.03
N ASP A 211 1.94 11.43 -0.95
CA ASP A 211 1.40 10.22 -1.58
C ASP A 211 0.98 9.18 -0.53
N GLY A 212 -0.16 8.52 -0.76
CA GLY A 212 -0.73 7.50 0.13
C GLY A 212 -1.72 8.02 1.19
N VAL A 213 -1.96 9.33 1.24
CA VAL A 213 -3.04 9.94 2.03
C VAL A 213 -4.23 10.25 1.12
N ILE A 214 -5.40 9.79 1.51
CA ILE A 214 -6.66 10.03 0.80
C ILE A 214 -7.26 11.34 1.33
N VAL A 215 -7.61 12.26 0.43
CA VAL A 215 -8.28 13.53 0.79
C VAL A 215 -9.70 13.51 0.25
N VAL A 216 -10.65 13.81 1.12
CA VAL A 216 -12.09 13.86 0.80
C VAL A 216 -12.74 15.09 1.40
N ASN A 217 -13.98 15.38 0.98
CA ASN A 217 -14.67 16.63 1.30
C ASN A 217 -15.80 16.47 2.34
N SER A 218 -16.19 15.24 2.64
CA SER A 218 -17.26 14.91 3.60
C SER A 218 -16.93 13.65 4.41
N LEU A 219 -17.68 13.41 5.48
CA LEU A 219 -17.55 12.19 6.27
C LEU A 219 -18.05 10.97 5.47
N GLU A 220 -19.12 11.14 4.70
CA GLU A 220 -19.70 10.11 3.85
C GLU A 220 -18.70 9.64 2.80
N ASP A 221 -17.98 10.56 2.15
CA ASP A 221 -16.90 10.22 1.20
C ASP A 221 -15.75 9.51 1.91
N ALA A 222 -15.45 9.86 3.16
CA ALA A 222 -14.41 9.19 3.95
C ALA A 222 -14.78 7.75 4.28
N LEU A 223 -16.04 7.52 4.66
CA LEU A 223 -16.59 6.19 4.91
C LEU A 223 -16.64 5.37 3.61
N ASP A 224 -16.97 6.01 2.49
CA ASP A 224 -16.95 5.36 1.17
C ASP A 224 -15.54 4.92 0.77
N ALA A 225 -14.55 5.79 0.93
CA ALA A 225 -13.15 5.46 0.69
C ALA A 225 -12.66 4.29 1.58
N ALA A 226 -13.26 4.13 2.77
CA ALA A 226 -12.95 3.05 3.70
C ALA A 226 -13.88 1.83 3.60
N ARG A 227 -14.78 1.77 2.60
CA ARG A 227 -15.82 0.73 2.49
C ARG A 227 -15.28 -0.70 2.42
N ALA A 228 -14.09 -0.90 1.86
CA ALA A 228 -13.44 -2.20 1.77
C ALA A 228 -12.79 -2.64 3.09
N ASP A 229 -12.63 -1.72 4.05
CA ASP A 229 -12.17 -2.01 5.39
C ASP A 229 -13.33 -2.54 6.23
N LYS A 230 -13.06 -3.61 6.99
CA LYS A 230 -14.06 -4.16 7.91
C LYS A 230 -14.18 -3.32 9.18
N GLN A 231 -13.14 -2.58 9.55
CA GLN A 231 -13.09 -1.83 10.80
C GLN A 231 -12.32 -0.51 10.64
N PRO A 232 -12.88 0.49 9.92
CA PRO A 232 -12.29 1.81 9.85
C PRO A 232 -12.43 2.54 11.19
N PHE A 233 -11.46 3.41 11.47
CA PHE A 233 -11.39 4.17 12.71
C PHE A 233 -11.58 5.67 12.47
N ILE A 234 -12.53 6.29 13.15
CA ILE A 234 -12.63 7.75 13.23
C ILE A 234 -11.79 8.21 14.42
N ILE A 235 -10.81 9.07 14.17
CA ILE A 235 -9.82 9.52 15.15
C ILE A 235 -9.90 11.03 15.44
N GLY A 236 -10.99 11.68 15.00
CA GLY A 236 -11.32 13.07 15.35
C GLY A 236 -10.91 14.10 14.28
N GLY A 237 -10.80 15.39 14.58
CA GLY A 237 -11.06 16.04 15.88
C GLY A 237 -12.55 16.26 16.17
N GLY A 238 -12.86 17.18 17.09
CA GLY A 238 -14.20 17.36 17.67
C GLY A 238 -15.36 17.40 16.65
N GLU A 239 -15.20 18.16 15.55
CA GLU A 239 -16.22 18.24 14.50
C GLU A 239 -16.44 16.90 13.77
N ILE A 240 -15.35 16.16 13.50
CA ILE A 240 -15.43 14.84 12.85
C ILE A 240 -16.01 13.81 13.82
N TYR A 241 -15.69 13.88 15.11
CA TYR A 241 -16.34 13.04 16.11
C TYR A 241 -17.84 13.31 16.20
N LYS A 242 -18.25 14.58 16.21
CA LYS A 242 -19.67 14.96 16.25
C LYS A 242 -20.45 14.40 15.07
N GLN A 243 -19.91 14.51 13.86
CA GLN A 243 -20.53 13.92 12.67
C GLN A 243 -20.47 12.38 12.71
N GLY A 244 -19.32 11.83 13.11
CA GLY A 244 -19.04 10.39 13.19
C GLY A 244 -19.91 9.63 14.19
N LEU A 245 -20.37 10.29 15.25
CA LEU A 245 -21.16 9.65 16.30
C LEU A 245 -22.48 9.09 15.78
N ASN A 246 -23.02 9.55 14.65
CA ASN A 246 -24.22 8.97 14.03
C ASN A 246 -23.95 7.71 13.21
N PHE A 247 -22.70 7.47 12.83
CA PHE A 247 -22.28 6.36 11.97
C PHE A 247 -21.51 5.27 12.72
N ALA A 248 -20.91 5.59 13.87
CA ALA A 248 -20.09 4.64 14.62
C ALA A 248 -20.92 3.48 15.20
N ASP A 249 -20.39 2.26 15.13
CA ASP A 249 -20.96 1.07 15.78
C ASP A 249 -20.32 0.80 17.15
N LYS A 250 -19.08 1.29 17.33
CA LYS A 250 -18.25 1.06 18.51
C LYS A 250 -17.51 2.32 18.92
N LEU A 251 -17.38 2.56 20.22
CA LEU A 251 -16.50 3.59 20.78
C LEU A 251 -15.40 2.91 21.59
N GLU A 252 -14.15 3.27 21.33
CA GLU A 252 -12.97 2.89 22.09
C GLU A 252 -12.43 4.13 22.79
N ILE A 253 -12.83 4.34 24.04
CA ILE A 253 -12.56 5.56 24.79
C ILE A 253 -11.48 5.30 25.83
N THR A 254 -10.44 6.12 25.83
CA THR A 254 -9.52 6.25 26.96
C THR A 254 -9.96 7.44 27.80
N ARG A 255 -10.62 7.17 28.94
CA ARG A 255 -11.06 8.21 29.88
C ARG A 255 -9.91 8.55 30.81
N VAL A 256 -9.39 9.77 30.74
CA VAL A 256 -8.37 10.29 31.65
C VAL A 256 -9.08 10.92 32.83
N HIS A 257 -8.81 10.43 34.05
CA HIS A 257 -9.50 10.83 35.28
C HIS A 257 -8.95 12.16 35.82
N ALA A 258 -9.02 13.19 34.98
CA ALA A 258 -8.62 14.57 35.25
C ALA A 258 -9.37 15.50 34.30
N GLU A 259 -9.63 16.72 34.76
CA GLU A 259 -10.17 17.79 33.93
C GLU A 259 -9.03 18.61 33.33
N PHE A 260 -9.19 19.01 32.08
CA PHE A 260 -8.20 19.81 31.38
C PHE A 260 -8.85 21.02 30.72
N ASP A 261 -8.11 22.12 30.70
CA ASP A 261 -8.48 23.33 29.96
C ASP A 261 -8.23 23.10 28.46
N GLY A 262 -9.24 22.60 27.76
CA GLY A 262 -9.23 22.31 26.33
C GLY A 262 -10.16 23.23 25.54
N ASP A 263 -9.85 23.43 24.25
CA ASP A 263 -10.70 24.17 23.30
C ASP A 263 -11.49 23.24 22.38
N THR A 264 -11.15 21.95 22.41
CA THR A 264 -11.74 20.91 21.59
C THR A 264 -12.23 19.79 22.48
N PHE A 265 -13.49 19.39 22.27
CA PHE A 265 -14.18 18.41 23.09
C PHE A 265 -14.70 17.25 22.26
N PHE A 266 -14.77 16.07 22.88
CA PHE A 266 -15.54 14.94 22.39
C PHE A 266 -17.04 15.21 22.60
N PRO A 267 -17.93 14.85 21.65
CA PRO A 267 -19.37 15.04 21.84
C PRO A 267 -19.90 14.24 23.04
N GLU A 268 -20.95 14.75 23.67
CA GLU A 268 -21.67 13.99 24.69
C GLU A 268 -22.23 12.69 24.11
N ILE A 269 -22.11 11.62 24.89
CA ILE A 269 -22.59 10.29 24.51
C ILE A 269 -23.94 10.10 25.19
N ASP A 270 -24.99 9.94 24.38
CA ASP A 270 -26.28 9.51 24.89
C ASP A 270 -26.24 8.02 25.24
N MET A 271 -26.10 7.72 26.54
CA MET A 271 -25.99 6.38 27.08
C MET A 271 -27.24 5.51 26.87
N THR A 272 -28.37 6.08 26.42
CA THR A 272 -29.51 5.27 25.98
C THR A 272 -29.22 4.49 24.71
N ASN A 273 -28.31 5.00 23.86
CA ASN A 273 -27.92 4.40 22.58
C ASN A 273 -26.64 3.56 22.68
N TRP A 274 -25.96 3.55 23.82
CA TRP A 274 -24.63 2.94 23.98
C TRP A 274 -24.55 2.10 25.24
N LYS A 275 -23.98 0.89 25.09
CA LYS A 275 -23.75 -0.03 26.21
C LYS A 275 -22.27 -0.24 26.44
N GLU A 276 -21.83 -0.03 27.68
CA GLU A 276 -20.47 -0.39 28.12
C GLU A 276 -20.33 -1.93 28.11
N VAL A 277 -19.30 -2.44 27.43
CA VAL A 277 -19.03 -3.89 27.36
C VAL A 277 -17.73 -4.29 28.03
N THR A 278 -16.76 -3.37 28.09
CA THR A 278 -15.44 -3.62 28.67
C THR A 278 -14.95 -2.35 29.35
N ARG A 279 -14.34 -2.50 30.52
CA ARG A 279 -13.59 -1.47 31.21
C ARG A 279 -12.31 -2.05 31.80
N THR A 280 -11.19 -1.38 31.57
CA THR A 280 -9.89 -1.70 32.17
C THR A 280 -9.31 -0.45 32.80
N GLU A 281 -9.00 -0.51 34.09
CA GLU A 281 -8.43 0.60 34.83
C GLU A 281 -6.91 0.59 34.78
N HIS A 282 -6.32 1.78 34.69
CA HIS A 282 -4.89 2.02 34.71
C HIS A 282 -4.58 3.08 35.77
N SER A 283 -3.85 2.68 36.80
CA SER A 283 -3.37 3.60 37.82
C SER A 283 -2.19 4.42 37.31
N LYS A 284 -2.03 5.61 37.90
CA LYS A 284 -0.86 6.46 37.76
C LYS A 284 0.41 5.68 38.11
N ASP A 285 1.46 5.87 37.31
CA ASP A 285 2.76 5.26 37.52
C ASP A 285 3.89 6.22 37.08
N GLU A 286 5.13 5.74 36.98
CA GLU A 286 6.28 6.55 36.53
C GLU A 286 6.16 7.02 35.06
N ASN A 287 5.34 6.36 34.23
CA ASN A 287 5.13 6.66 32.83
C ASN A 287 3.85 7.46 32.54
N HIS A 288 2.92 7.50 33.50
CA HIS A 288 1.60 8.10 33.34
C HIS A 288 1.30 9.05 34.50
N ALA A 289 1.12 10.34 34.20
CA ALA A 289 0.87 11.36 35.23
C ALA A 289 -0.55 11.29 35.85
N TYR A 290 -1.48 10.59 35.19
CA TYR A 290 -2.89 10.51 35.55
C TYR A 290 -3.38 9.06 35.56
N ASN A 291 -4.39 8.77 36.37
CA ASN A 291 -5.17 7.54 36.21
C ASN A 291 -5.99 7.65 34.92
N PHE A 292 -6.19 6.54 34.23
CA PHE A 292 -7.09 6.48 33.08
C PHE A 292 -7.78 5.12 32.99
N SER A 293 -8.80 5.02 32.16
CA SER A 293 -9.48 3.75 31.90
C SER A 293 -9.73 3.57 30.41
N TYR A 294 -9.49 2.36 29.91
CA TYR A 294 -9.97 1.95 28.60
C TYR A 294 -11.40 1.49 28.74
N ILE A 295 -12.30 2.07 27.96
CA ILE A 295 -13.73 1.76 27.99
C ILE A 295 -14.18 1.50 26.56
N THR A 296 -14.83 0.36 26.36
CA THR A 296 -15.42 0.01 25.08
C THR A 296 -16.94 0.09 25.18
N TYR A 297 -17.55 0.86 24.29
CA TYR A 297 -19.00 0.93 24.12
C TYR A 297 -19.39 0.32 22.78
N ILE A 298 -20.51 -0.41 22.76
CA ILE A 298 -21.18 -0.83 21.52
C ILE A 298 -22.52 -0.10 21.42
N ARG A 299 -22.92 0.22 20.20
CA ARG A 299 -24.25 0.79 19.97
C ARG A 299 -25.32 -0.28 20.28
N SER A 300 -26.32 0.11 21.07
CA SER A 300 -27.47 -0.72 21.46
C SER A 300 -28.52 -0.84 20.37
#